data_AF-A0A852IB76-F1
#
_entry.id   AF-A0A852IB76-F1
#
_cell.length_a   1.000
_cell.length_b   1.000
_cell.length_c   1.000
_cell.angle_alpha   90.00
_cell.angle_beta   90.00
_cell.angle_gamma   90.00
#
_symmetry.space_group_name_H-M   'P 1'
#
loop_
_entity.id
_entity.type
_entity.pdbx_description
1 polymer ?
#
loop_
_entity_poly.entity_id
_entity_poly.type
_entity_poly.pdbx_seq_one_letter_code
_entity_poly.pdbx_strand_id
1 'polypeptide(L)'
;TERFWTEDVSTGIHYQINSESALTWHQARKSCQQQNAELLSITETQEQAYIGELTKEFGFAFWIGLNALDFNSGWQWAGGSPFRYLNWAPGERFPTNLQSLLTCSFQMTASCFSIPEKYVCEEPQTNRQSQCESPQPVQCTDGWWPYAGHCYSIHRDPKTWEDALSSCKKQDGDLASIHNIAEYSFLVSQLGYKPTEELWLGLNDLKAHFYFEWSDGTPVTFTKWQPRHPAYTNTLEDCVAMKGQDGYWANDVCNKQLGYICKKKPSSQPSEKETIEDPGCQKGWKRYGFHCYLVGTALLTFSEANKTCEQSKAYLATVESRNEQNFLISLTGLRSEKYFWIGLSDTEEQGSFRWTNGEIPHFTHWNTAMPGR
;
A
#
# COMPACT_ATOMS: atom_id res chain seq x y z
N THR A 1 -4.00 -33.30 -11.23
CA THR A 1 -3.38 -32.44 -10.21
C THR A 1 -4.37 -31.40 -9.65
N GLU A 2 -5.53 -31.20 -10.30
CA GLU A 2 -6.66 -30.33 -9.91
C GLU A 2 -7.55 -30.86 -8.75
N ARG A 3 -7.16 -31.91 -8.03
CA ARG A 3 -8.11 -32.63 -7.14
C ARG A 3 -8.35 -31.99 -5.77
N PHE A 4 -7.65 -30.90 -5.44
CA PHE A 4 -7.61 -30.30 -4.10
C PHE A 4 -7.96 -28.81 -4.06
N TRP A 5 -8.28 -28.22 -5.22
CA TRP A 5 -8.67 -26.81 -5.34
C TRP A 5 -10.13 -26.74 -5.75
N THR A 6 -10.87 -25.80 -5.17
CA THR A 6 -12.26 -25.51 -5.50
C THR A 6 -12.30 -24.14 -6.15
N GLU A 7 -12.82 -24.07 -7.36
CA GLU A 7 -13.00 -22.82 -8.11
C GLU A 7 -14.34 -22.18 -7.72
N ASP A 8 -14.33 -20.89 -7.37
CA ASP A 8 -15.53 -20.07 -7.42
C ASP A 8 -15.79 -19.67 -8.87
N VAL A 9 -16.76 -20.33 -9.50
CA VAL A 9 -17.13 -20.11 -10.91
C VAL A 9 -17.52 -18.66 -11.21
N SER A 10 -17.95 -17.89 -10.21
CA SER A 10 -18.37 -16.50 -10.41
C SER A 10 -17.19 -15.51 -10.52
N THR A 11 -16.09 -15.79 -9.80
CA THR A 11 -14.91 -14.93 -9.72
C THR A 11 -13.68 -15.53 -10.41
N GLY A 12 -13.69 -16.84 -10.70
CA GLY A 12 -12.55 -17.60 -11.21
C GLY A 12 -11.42 -17.81 -10.19
N ILE A 13 -11.68 -17.56 -8.90
CA ILE A 13 -10.69 -17.72 -7.83
C ILE A 13 -10.66 -19.18 -7.38
N HIS A 14 -9.46 -19.72 -7.17
CA HIS A 14 -9.28 -21.07 -6.65
C HIS A 14 -8.92 -21.04 -5.16
N TYR A 15 -9.60 -21.88 -4.38
CA TYR A 15 -9.39 -22.03 -2.94
C TYR A 15 -9.02 -23.47 -2.57
N GLN A 16 -8.12 -23.63 -1.62
CA GLN A 16 -7.74 -24.93 -1.06
C GLN A 16 -7.97 -24.93 0.46
N ILE A 17 -8.85 -25.82 0.91
CA ILE A 17 -9.20 -25.98 2.33
C ILE A 17 -8.38 -27.13 2.91
N ASN A 18 -7.47 -26.81 3.84
CA ASN A 18 -6.60 -27.79 4.47
C ASN A 18 -7.17 -28.22 5.83
N SER A 19 -8.20 -29.06 5.83
CA SER A 19 -8.89 -29.57 7.02
C SER A 19 -8.14 -30.67 7.77
N GLU A 20 -7.28 -31.43 7.09
CA GLU A 20 -6.58 -32.58 7.69
C GLU A 20 -5.23 -32.22 8.32
N SER A 21 -4.69 -31.02 8.06
CA SER A 21 -3.38 -30.58 8.54
C SER A 21 -3.50 -29.48 9.59
N ALA A 22 -2.70 -29.53 10.66
CA ALA A 22 -2.64 -28.45 11.65
C ALA A 22 -1.23 -27.84 11.67
N LEU A 23 -1.12 -26.55 11.34
CA LEU A 23 0.15 -25.82 11.21
C LEU A 23 0.07 -24.46 11.90
N THR A 24 1.20 -23.95 12.39
CA THR A 24 1.28 -22.54 12.83
C THR A 24 1.04 -21.58 11.66
N TRP A 25 0.66 -20.33 11.94
CA TRP A 25 0.37 -19.34 10.88
C TRP A 25 1.50 -19.21 9.86
N HIS A 26 2.76 -19.10 10.33
CA HIS A 26 3.92 -18.99 9.43
C HIS A 26 4.17 -20.25 8.60
N GLN A 27 3.91 -21.44 9.17
CA GLN A 27 4.04 -22.70 8.43
C GLN A 27 2.92 -22.86 7.40
N ALA A 28 1.67 -22.52 7.77
CA ALA A 28 0.53 -22.50 6.86
C ALA A 28 0.78 -21.55 5.69
N ARG A 29 1.28 -20.33 5.96
CA ARG A 29 1.68 -19.37 4.93
C ARG A 29 2.71 -19.93 3.96
N LYS A 30 3.80 -20.52 4.49
CA LYS A 30 4.82 -21.16 3.64
C LYS A 30 4.24 -22.31 2.81
N SER A 31 3.29 -23.07 3.35
CA SER A 31 2.60 -24.15 2.63
C SER A 31 1.81 -23.63 1.42
N CYS A 32 1.09 -22.52 1.57
CA CYS A 32 0.40 -21.87 0.45
C CYS A 32 1.40 -21.32 -0.58
N GLN A 33 2.45 -20.63 -0.12
CA GLN A 33 3.49 -20.04 -1.00
C GLN A 33 4.24 -21.08 -1.84
N GLN A 34 4.48 -22.28 -1.30
CA GLN A 34 5.09 -23.38 -2.06
C GLN A 34 4.23 -23.87 -3.22
N GLN A 35 2.94 -23.52 -3.25
CA GLN A 35 1.99 -23.87 -4.30
C GLN A 35 1.67 -22.67 -5.22
N ASN A 36 2.48 -21.60 -5.20
CA ASN A 36 2.20 -20.32 -5.87
C ASN A 36 0.89 -19.64 -5.41
N ALA A 37 0.43 -19.97 -4.22
CA ALA A 37 -0.74 -19.40 -3.58
C ALA A 37 -0.34 -18.53 -2.38
N GLU A 38 -1.31 -17.92 -1.72
CA GLU A 38 -1.11 -17.24 -0.44
C GLU A 38 -2.22 -17.67 0.55
N LEU A 39 -2.07 -17.35 1.83
CA LEU A 39 -3.18 -17.50 2.77
C LEU A 39 -4.36 -16.64 2.33
N LEU A 40 -5.57 -17.19 2.51
CA LEU A 40 -6.84 -16.56 2.13
C LEU A 40 -6.91 -15.09 2.52
N SER A 41 -7.27 -14.25 1.57
CA SER A 41 -7.75 -12.89 1.76
C SER A 41 -9.26 -12.80 1.53
N ILE A 42 -9.94 -11.96 2.28
CA ILE A 42 -11.38 -11.70 2.08
C ILE A 42 -11.54 -10.21 1.86
N THR A 43 -11.83 -9.82 0.63
CA THR A 43 -11.91 -8.42 0.22
C THR A 43 -13.32 -7.98 -0.18
N GLU A 44 -14.20 -8.94 -0.45
CA GLU A 44 -15.57 -8.72 -0.89
C GLU A 44 -16.59 -9.47 -0.02
N THR A 45 -17.80 -8.94 0.08
CA THR A 45 -18.90 -9.58 0.83
C THR A 45 -19.37 -10.90 0.21
N GLN A 46 -19.26 -11.01 -1.12
CA GLN A 46 -19.62 -12.22 -1.87
C GLN A 46 -18.62 -13.35 -1.59
N GLU A 47 -17.32 -13.02 -1.57
CA GLU A 47 -16.24 -13.95 -1.21
C GLU A 47 -16.42 -14.47 0.23
N GLN A 48 -16.76 -13.58 1.17
CA GLN A 48 -17.08 -13.98 2.55
C GLN A 48 -18.22 -15.00 2.62
N ALA A 49 -19.28 -14.81 1.84
CA ALA A 49 -20.42 -15.73 1.81
C ALA A 49 -20.03 -17.08 1.20
N TYR A 50 -19.25 -17.06 0.10
CA TYR A 50 -18.78 -18.26 -0.57
C TYR A 50 -17.86 -19.12 0.31
N ILE A 51 -16.81 -18.52 0.88
CA ILE A 51 -15.92 -19.20 1.82
C ILE A 51 -16.69 -19.67 3.07
N GLY A 52 -17.68 -18.89 3.51
CA GLY A 52 -18.54 -19.28 4.61
C GLY A 52 -19.23 -20.61 4.34
N GLU A 53 -19.94 -20.75 3.22
CA GLU A 53 -20.60 -22.01 2.87
C GLU A 53 -19.61 -23.16 2.67
N LEU A 54 -18.43 -22.91 2.09
CA LEU A 54 -17.39 -23.94 1.94
C LEU A 54 -16.81 -24.45 3.28
N THR A 55 -16.72 -23.57 4.29
CA THR A 55 -16.08 -23.90 5.58
C THR A 55 -17.07 -24.34 6.67
N LYS A 56 -18.37 -24.10 6.46
CA LYS A 56 -19.46 -24.37 7.40
C LYS A 56 -19.55 -25.81 7.89
N GLU A 57 -19.32 -26.78 7.01
CA GLU A 57 -19.49 -28.20 7.31
C GLU A 57 -18.43 -28.73 8.29
N PHE A 58 -17.30 -28.04 8.40
CA PHE A 58 -16.16 -28.50 9.19
C PHE A 58 -16.31 -28.25 10.68
N GLY A 59 -17.01 -27.18 11.09
CA GLY A 59 -17.25 -26.88 12.50
C GLY A 59 -15.99 -26.48 13.31
N PHE A 60 -14.88 -26.15 12.64
CA PHE A 60 -13.66 -25.60 13.26
C PHE A 60 -13.15 -24.34 12.53
N ALA A 61 -12.22 -23.63 13.16
CA ALA A 61 -11.64 -22.40 12.65
C ALA A 61 -10.45 -22.65 11.71
N PHE A 62 -10.16 -21.71 10.82
CA PHE A 62 -9.06 -21.78 9.85
C PHE A 62 -8.18 -20.53 9.89
N TRP A 63 -6.87 -20.71 9.74
CA TRP A 63 -5.95 -19.62 9.46
C TRP A 63 -6.28 -18.96 8.12
N ILE A 64 -6.27 -17.63 8.15
CA ILE A 64 -6.39 -16.73 7.01
C ILE A 64 -5.19 -15.77 6.99
N GLY A 65 -5.06 -14.99 5.92
CA GLY A 65 -3.90 -14.13 5.69
C GLY A 65 -3.88 -12.84 6.51
N LEU A 66 -4.96 -12.47 7.20
CA LEU A 66 -5.05 -11.19 7.91
C LEU A 66 -4.18 -11.22 9.17
N ASN A 67 -3.29 -10.24 9.27
CA ASN A 67 -2.31 -10.12 10.34
C ASN A 67 -1.97 -8.64 10.65
N ALA A 68 -1.36 -8.42 11.80
CA ALA A 68 -0.77 -7.15 12.26
C ALA A 68 0.68 -7.37 12.68
N LEU A 69 1.43 -8.17 11.91
CA LEU A 69 2.83 -8.52 12.21
C LEU A 69 3.82 -7.37 12.04
N ASP A 70 3.49 -6.39 11.21
CA ASP A 70 4.27 -5.15 11.08
C ASP A 70 3.81 -4.16 12.15
N PHE A 71 4.60 -4.04 13.21
CA PHE A 71 4.32 -3.18 14.37
C PHE A 71 4.17 -1.69 14.03
N ASN A 72 4.66 -1.25 12.87
CA ASN A 72 4.50 0.15 12.45
C ASN A 72 3.19 0.38 11.70
N SER A 73 2.51 -0.67 11.24
CA SER A 73 1.28 -0.60 10.47
C SER A 73 0.10 -1.30 11.16
N GLY A 74 -1.09 -1.12 10.61
CA GLY A 74 -2.31 -1.77 11.05
C GLY A 74 -2.49 -3.18 10.47
N TRP A 75 -3.75 -3.61 10.46
CA TRP A 75 -4.15 -4.88 9.88
C TRP A 75 -3.92 -4.90 8.36
N GLN A 76 -3.34 -5.99 7.87
CA GLN A 76 -3.02 -6.19 6.46
C GLN A 76 -3.12 -7.66 6.05
N TRP A 77 -3.44 -7.92 4.78
CA TRP A 77 -3.43 -9.26 4.22
C TRP A 77 -2.01 -9.66 3.79
N ALA A 78 -1.63 -10.91 4.06
CA ALA A 78 -0.33 -11.47 3.71
C ALA A 78 0.03 -11.33 2.22
N GLY A 79 -0.96 -11.43 1.32
CA GLY A 79 -0.81 -11.29 -0.13
C GLY A 79 -0.82 -9.87 -0.68
N GLY A 80 -0.94 -8.85 0.18
CA GLY A 80 -1.00 -7.45 -0.25
C GLY A 80 -2.39 -6.99 -0.72
N SER A 81 -3.40 -7.86 -0.69
CA SER A 81 -4.81 -7.49 -0.87
C SER A 81 -5.20 -6.35 0.08
N PRO A 82 -6.04 -5.40 -0.34
CA PRO A 82 -6.46 -4.28 0.50
C PRO A 82 -7.35 -4.74 1.66
N PHE A 83 -7.05 -4.31 2.87
CA PHE A 83 -7.91 -4.57 4.04
C PHE A 83 -9.02 -3.51 4.09
N ARG A 84 -10.04 -3.69 3.23
CA ARG A 84 -11.17 -2.76 3.08
C ARG A 84 -12.51 -3.30 3.60
N TYR A 85 -12.60 -4.59 3.87
CA TYR A 85 -13.80 -5.26 4.37
C TYR A 85 -13.51 -5.86 5.74
N LEU A 86 -14.37 -5.56 6.72
CA LEU A 86 -14.22 -6.01 8.10
C LEU A 86 -15.40 -6.92 8.47
N ASN A 87 -15.09 -8.04 9.12
CA ASN A 87 -16.10 -8.97 9.63
C ASN A 87 -15.64 -9.63 10.94
N TRP A 88 -15.28 -8.80 11.93
CA TRP A 88 -14.78 -9.25 13.23
C TRP A 88 -15.87 -9.93 14.08
N ALA A 89 -15.49 -10.94 14.87
CA ALA A 89 -16.38 -11.62 15.80
C ALA A 89 -16.83 -10.69 16.96
N PRO A 90 -18.04 -10.87 17.52
CA PRO A 90 -18.52 -10.07 18.65
C PRO A 90 -17.54 -10.13 19.83
N GLY A 91 -17.02 -8.97 20.24
CA GLY A 91 -16.05 -8.85 21.34
C GLY A 91 -14.61 -8.61 20.90
N GLU A 92 -14.25 -8.91 19.64
CA GLU A 92 -12.93 -8.71 19.04
C GLU A 92 -12.73 -7.26 18.57
N ARG A 93 -13.15 -6.28 19.37
CA ARG A 93 -13.15 -4.85 19.00
C ARG A 93 -11.72 -4.29 18.80
N PHE A 94 -10.75 -4.90 19.47
CA PHE A 94 -9.32 -4.61 19.37
C PHE A 94 -8.54 -5.89 19.71
N PRO A 95 -8.34 -6.78 18.73
CA PRO A 95 -7.65 -8.02 19.02
C PRO A 95 -6.21 -7.68 19.43
N THR A 96 -5.80 -8.13 20.62
CA THR A 96 -4.45 -7.91 21.15
C THR A 96 -3.42 -8.84 20.50
N ASN A 97 -3.89 -9.90 19.83
CA ASN A 97 -3.07 -10.85 19.09
C ASN A 97 -2.84 -10.37 17.64
N LEU A 98 -1.69 -10.74 17.07
CA LEU A 98 -1.18 -10.19 15.82
C LEU A 98 -1.60 -10.97 14.55
N GLN A 99 -2.38 -12.05 14.67
CA GLN A 99 -2.84 -12.88 13.55
C GLN A 99 -4.30 -13.29 13.73
N SER A 100 -5.00 -13.59 12.64
CA SER A 100 -6.43 -13.90 12.67
C SER A 100 -6.80 -15.28 12.14
N LEU A 101 -7.85 -15.85 12.71
CA LEU A 101 -8.57 -17.05 12.29
C LEU A 101 -9.95 -16.65 11.74
N LEU A 102 -10.44 -17.41 10.77
CA LEU A 102 -11.84 -17.45 10.38
C LEU A 102 -12.56 -18.50 11.23
N THR A 103 -13.56 -18.07 11.99
CA THR A 103 -14.34 -18.93 12.88
C THR A 103 -15.45 -19.68 12.13
N CYS A 104 -16.04 -20.68 12.78
CA CYS A 104 -17.20 -21.43 12.27
C CYS A 104 -18.46 -20.56 12.08
N SER A 105 -18.48 -19.37 12.70
CA SER A 105 -19.52 -18.34 12.50
C SER A 105 -19.18 -17.38 11.37
N PHE A 106 -18.16 -17.69 10.57
CA PHE A 106 -17.69 -16.91 9.42
C PHE A 106 -17.15 -15.53 9.78
N GLN A 107 -16.75 -15.35 11.03
CA GLN A 107 -16.21 -14.10 11.56
C GLN A 107 -14.71 -14.22 11.84
N MET A 108 -14.01 -13.10 11.80
CA MET A 108 -12.58 -12.98 12.07
C MET A 108 -12.34 -12.87 13.57
N THR A 109 -11.39 -13.63 14.12
CA THR A 109 -10.95 -13.54 15.52
C THR A 109 -9.44 -13.58 15.59
N ALA A 110 -8.79 -12.94 16.57
CA ALA A 110 -7.34 -13.07 16.67
C ALA A 110 -6.90 -14.25 17.52
N SER A 111 -5.78 -14.87 17.15
CA SER A 111 -5.23 -16.04 17.82
C SER A 111 -3.70 -15.97 17.92
N CYS A 112 -3.12 -16.80 18.77
CA CYS A 112 -1.68 -16.84 19.02
C CYS A 112 -0.94 -17.62 17.91
N PHE A 113 0.15 -17.03 17.40
CA PHE A 113 0.92 -17.57 16.27
C PHE A 113 1.46 -18.99 16.45
N SER A 114 1.67 -19.42 17.71
CA SER A 114 2.29 -20.70 18.04
C SER A 114 1.30 -21.87 18.06
N ILE A 115 0.00 -21.60 17.92
CA ILE A 115 -1.04 -22.63 17.94
C ILE A 115 -1.16 -23.23 16.52
N PRO A 116 -0.99 -24.55 16.37
CA PRO A 116 -1.25 -25.21 15.10
C PRO A 116 -2.75 -25.26 14.81
N GLU A 117 -3.17 -24.74 13.66
CA GLU A 117 -4.58 -24.74 13.21
C GLU A 117 -4.70 -25.18 11.75
N LYS A 118 -5.94 -25.44 11.33
CA LYS A 118 -6.32 -25.67 9.93
C LYS A 118 -6.16 -24.37 9.15
N TYR A 119 -6.07 -24.41 7.83
CA TYR A 119 -5.81 -23.19 7.04
C TYR A 119 -6.43 -23.23 5.64
N VAL A 120 -6.66 -22.05 5.07
CA VAL A 120 -7.16 -21.90 3.70
C VAL A 120 -6.12 -21.17 2.85
N CYS A 121 -5.79 -21.76 1.70
CA CYS A 121 -4.99 -21.10 0.67
C CYS A 121 -5.90 -20.56 -0.43
N GLU A 122 -5.51 -19.43 -0.99
CA GLU A 122 -6.15 -18.76 -2.12
C GLU A 122 -5.11 -18.59 -3.22
N GLU A 123 -5.44 -19.01 -4.44
CA GLU A 123 -4.62 -18.68 -5.60
C GLU A 123 -4.83 -17.21 -5.95
N PRO A 124 -3.77 -16.37 -5.93
CA PRO A 124 -3.92 -14.97 -6.26
C PRO A 124 -4.45 -14.86 -7.69
N GLN A 125 -5.50 -14.05 -7.88
CA GLN A 125 -5.90 -13.66 -9.23
C GLN A 125 -4.66 -13.07 -9.90
N THR A 126 -4.16 -13.75 -10.93
CA THR A 126 -3.13 -13.19 -11.80
C THR A 126 -3.78 -12.01 -12.49
N ASN A 127 -3.64 -10.83 -11.89
CA ASN A 127 -4.07 -9.60 -12.49
C ASN A 127 -3.30 -9.55 -13.81
N ARG A 128 -4.01 -9.79 -14.93
CA ARG A 128 -3.43 -9.66 -16.27
C ARG A 128 -2.73 -8.33 -16.26
N GLN A 129 -1.40 -8.35 -16.43
CA GLN A 129 -0.53 -7.18 -16.39
C GLN A 129 -1.33 -5.95 -16.83
N SER A 130 -1.74 -5.12 -15.87
CA SER A 130 -2.20 -3.80 -16.22
C SER A 130 -1.00 -3.21 -16.93
N GLN A 131 -1.16 -2.91 -18.22
CA GLN A 131 -0.09 -2.28 -18.97
C GLN A 131 0.28 -1.04 -18.18
N CYS A 132 1.49 -1.04 -17.59
CA CYS A 132 2.08 0.15 -17.02
C CYS A 132 2.35 1.09 -18.19
N GLU A 133 1.32 1.80 -18.64
CA GLU A 133 1.51 2.94 -19.51
C GLU A 133 2.32 3.94 -18.68
N SER A 134 3.49 4.33 -19.19
CA SER A 134 4.27 5.39 -18.59
C SER A 134 3.37 6.62 -18.49
N PRO A 135 3.13 7.16 -17.28
CA PRO A 135 2.24 8.30 -17.14
C PRO A 135 2.81 9.44 -17.99
N GLN A 136 2.02 9.92 -18.96
CA GLN A 136 2.46 11.06 -19.75
C GLN A 136 2.66 12.26 -18.83
N PRO A 137 3.63 13.16 -19.13
CA PRO A 137 3.80 14.39 -18.39
C PRO A 137 2.48 15.16 -18.36
N VAL A 138 2.00 15.44 -17.15
CA VAL A 138 0.75 16.15 -16.92
C VAL A 138 1.04 17.53 -16.36
N GLN A 139 0.34 18.54 -16.88
CA GLN A 139 0.37 19.90 -16.33
C GLN A 139 -0.87 20.13 -15.46
N CYS A 140 -0.63 20.70 -14.28
CA CYS A 140 -1.66 21.04 -13.31
C CYS A 140 -1.75 22.56 -13.15
N THR A 141 -2.92 23.06 -12.77
CA THR A 141 -3.11 24.48 -12.44
C THR A 141 -2.30 24.87 -11.21
N ASP A 142 -2.00 26.16 -11.06
CA ASP A 142 -1.28 26.67 -9.89
C ASP A 142 -1.89 26.17 -8.56
N GLY A 143 -1.04 25.75 -7.64
CA GLY A 143 -1.44 25.14 -6.36
C GLY A 143 -1.79 23.65 -6.43
N TRP A 144 -1.65 23.01 -7.60
CA TRP A 144 -1.82 21.58 -7.77
C TRP A 144 -0.53 20.91 -8.26
N TRP A 145 -0.20 19.76 -7.67
CA TRP A 145 1.01 19.01 -7.97
C TRP A 145 0.71 17.81 -8.88
N PRO A 146 1.42 17.67 -10.02
CA PRO A 146 1.22 16.55 -10.92
C PRO A 146 1.87 15.27 -10.39
N TYR A 147 1.15 14.16 -10.44
CA TYR A 147 1.70 12.82 -10.23
C TYR A 147 0.87 11.77 -10.97
N ALA A 148 1.53 10.86 -11.69
CA ALA A 148 0.90 9.69 -12.30
C ALA A 148 -0.39 9.97 -13.10
N GLY A 149 -0.39 11.00 -13.95
CA GLY A 149 -1.56 11.34 -14.76
C GLY A 149 -2.65 12.15 -14.04
N HIS A 150 -2.42 12.56 -12.78
CA HIS A 150 -3.38 13.25 -11.92
C HIS A 150 -2.76 14.50 -11.28
N CYS A 151 -3.62 15.36 -10.76
CA CYS A 151 -3.27 16.57 -10.02
C CYS A 151 -3.75 16.46 -8.58
N TYR A 152 -2.91 16.81 -7.61
CA TYR A 152 -3.22 16.72 -6.18
C TYR A 152 -3.05 18.08 -5.49
N SER A 153 -3.85 18.37 -4.47
CA SER A 153 -3.68 19.55 -3.64
C SER A 153 -4.07 19.29 -2.18
N ILE A 154 -3.31 19.86 -1.24
CA ILE A 154 -3.63 19.82 0.20
C ILE A 154 -4.31 21.13 0.58
N HIS A 155 -5.49 20.98 1.16
CA HIS A 155 -6.28 22.05 1.74
C HIS A 155 -6.18 21.98 3.28
N ARG A 156 -5.80 23.10 3.89
CA ARG A 156 -5.57 23.21 5.34
C ARG A 156 -6.68 23.96 6.08
N ASP A 157 -7.73 24.36 5.36
CA ASP A 157 -8.97 24.85 5.94
C ASP A 157 -9.76 23.67 6.54
N PRO A 158 -9.98 23.63 7.87
CA PRO A 158 -10.66 22.49 8.49
C PRO A 158 -12.12 22.39 8.02
N LYS A 159 -12.51 21.19 7.58
CA LYS A 159 -13.87 20.86 7.12
C LYS A 159 -14.29 19.48 7.61
N THR A 160 -15.60 19.26 7.73
CA THR A 160 -16.15 17.90 7.83
C THR A 160 -15.83 17.13 6.56
N TRP A 161 -15.90 15.80 6.60
CA TRP A 161 -15.59 14.98 5.41
C TRP A 161 -16.51 15.32 4.23
N GLU A 162 -17.80 15.51 4.48
CA GLU A 162 -18.79 15.87 3.44
C GLU A 162 -18.55 17.27 2.85
N ASP A 163 -18.20 18.25 3.70
CA ASP A 163 -17.86 19.60 3.25
C ASP A 163 -16.55 19.61 2.45
N ALA A 164 -15.58 18.78 2.85
CA ALA A 164 -14.30 18.61 2.15
C ALA A 164 -14.52 17.97 0.77
N LEU A 165 -15.34 16.92 0.69
CA LEU A 165 -15.77 16.32 -0.58
C LEU A 165 -16.42 17.35 -1.50
N SER A 166 -17.38 18.12 -0.97
CA SER A 166 -18.04 19.20 -1.71
C SER A 166 -17.05 20.28 -2.17
N SER A 167 -16.02 20.57 -1.39
CA SER A 167 -14.95 21.52 -1.74
C SER A 167 -14.09 21.01 -2.90
N CYS A 168 -13.70 19.72 -2.89
CA CYS A 168 -12.96 19.12 -3.99
C CYS A 168 -13.80 19.05 -5.28
N LYS A 169 -15.09 18.71 -5.17
CA LYS A 169 -16.03 18.67 -6.30
C LYS A 169 -16.20 20.03 -6.99
N LYS A 170 -16.19 21.12 -6.22
CA LYS A 170 -16.23 22.50 -6.77
C LYS A 170 -14.99 22.87 -7.59
N GLN A 171 -13.91 22.13 -7.47
CA GLN A 171 -12.65 22.32 -8.21
C GLN A 171 -12.44 21.24 -9.29
N ASP A 172 -13.55 20.63 -9.77
CA ASP A 172 -13.57 19.54 -10.75
C ASP A 172 -12.78 18.30 -10.32
N GLY A 173 -12.68 18.07 -9.01
CA GLY A 173 -11.98 16.94 -8.42
C GLY A 173 -12.85 16.11 -7.47
N ASP A 174 -12.18 15.32 -6.66
CA ASP A 174 -12.75 14.53 -5.57
C ASP A 174 -11.76 14.54 -4.40
N LEU A 175 -12.16 14.02 -3.23
CA LEU A 175 -11.20 13.66 -2.21
C LEU A 175 -10.24 12.59 -2.76
N ALA A 176 -8.98 12.65 -2.34
CA ALA A 176 -7.94 11.82 -2.93
C ALA A 176 -8.17 10.33 -2.67
N SER A 177 -8.22 9.56 -3.75
CA SER A 177 -8.06 8.11 -3.80
C SER A 177 -6.59 7.72 -3.95
N ILE A 178 -6.21 6.56 -3.41
CA ILE A 178 -4.83 6.04 -3.43
C ILE A 178 -4.86 4.56 -3.85
N HIS A 179 -4.15 4.21 -4.92
CA HIS A 179 -4.26 2.89 -5.57
C HIS A 179 -3.01 2.03 -5.49
N ASN A 180 -1.88 2.60 -5.12
CA ASN A 180 -0.61 1.89 -5.01
C ASN A 180 0.36 2.62 -4.07
N ILE A 181 1.44 1.92 -3.73
CA ILE A 181 2.48 2.43 -2.84
C ILE A 181 3.17 3.69 -3.42
N ALA A 182 3.31 3.80 -4.74
CA ALA A 182 4.00 4.91 -5.38
C ALA A 182 3.21 6.23 -5.21
N GLU A 183 1.89 6.18 -5.39
CA GLU A 183 0.96 7.29 -5.16
C GLU A 183 0.92 7.71 -3.68
N TYR A 184 0.82 6.75 -2.76
CA TYR A 184 0.95 7.03 -1.32
C TYR A 184 2.29 7.72 -1.00
N SER A 185 3.39 7.18 -1.53
CA SER A 185 4.73 7.70 -1.27
C SER A 185 4.91 9.12 -1.84
N PHE A 186 4.26 9.46 -2.95
CA PHE A 186 4.22 10.83 -3.48
C PHE A 186 3.49 11.78 -2.51
N LEU A 187 2.32 11.39 -2.00
CA LEU A 187 1.54 12.20 -1.03
C LEU A 187 2.37 12.57 0.20
N VAL A 188 3.10 11.61 0.79
CA VAL A 188 3.85 11.84 2.03
C VAL A 188 5.20 12.52 1.83
N SER A 189 5.83 12.40 0.64
CA SER A 189 7.18 12.95 0.39
C SER A 189 7.17 14.27 -0.38
N GLN A 190 6.28 14.45 -1.35
CA GLN A 190 6.35 15.56 -2.31
C GLN A 190 5.20 16.55 -2.19
N LEU A 191 4.03 16.13 -1.72
CA LEU A 191 2.84 17.00 -1.66
C LEU A 191 2.89 18.03 -0.51
N GLY A 192 3.95 18.01 0.32
CA GLY A 192 4.10 18.91 1.46
C GLY A 192 3.28 18.50 2.69
N TYR A 193 3.01 17.20 2.84
CA TYR A 193 2.44 16.61 4.05
C TYR A 193 3.34 16.87 5.27
N LYS A 194 2.72 17.14 6.43
CA LYS A 194 3.45 17.25 7.70
C LYS A 194 2.97 16.19 8.70
N PRO A 195 3.86 15.56 9.47
CA PRO A 195 3.51 14.57 10.51
C PRO A 195 2.46 15.02 11.54
N THR A 196 2.34 16.33 11.76
CA THR A 196 1.39 16.94 12.71
C THR A 196 0.01 17.17 12.11
N GLU A 197 -0.18 16.92 10.82
CA GLU A 197 -1.43 17.15 10.10
C GLU A 197 -2.27 15.86 10.06
N GLU A 198 -3.58 16.04 10.18
CA GLU A 198 -4.59 15.05 9.87
C GLU A 198 -5.38 15.55 8.66
N LEU A 199 -5.40 14.76 7.58
CA LEU A 199 -5.99 15.15 6.31
C LEU A 199 -6.99 14.10 5.83
N TRP A 200 -8.22 14.50 5.54
CA TRP A 200 -9.23 13.62 4.94
C TRP A 200 -8.78 13.07 3.59
N LEU A 201 -9.03 11.77 3.40
CA LEU A 201 -8.96 11.05 2.13
C LEU A 201 -10.39 10.68 1.68
N GLY A 202 -10.53 10.20 0.45
CA GLY A 202 -11.85 9.80 -0.07
C GLY A 202 -12.39 8.47 0.46
N LEU A 203 -11.63 7.73 1.27
CA LEU A 203 -12.00 6.40 1.75
C LEU A 203 -13.03 6.52 2.89
N ASN A 204 -14.13 5.78 2.79
CA ASN A 204 -15.25 5.85 3.71
C ASN A 204 -16.09 4.56 3.65
N ASP A 205 -16.93 4.28 4.65
CA ASP A 205 -17.88 3.16 4.66
C ASP A 205 -19.36 3.62 4.71
N LEU A 206 -19.64 4.83 4.22
CA LEU A 206 -20.96 5.49 4.35
C LEU A 206 -22.10 4.72 3.66
N LYS A 207 -21.80 3.98 2.59
CA LYS A 207 -22.80 3.21 1.85
C LYS A 207 -23.13 1.88 2.53
N ALA A 208 -22.12 1.26 3.14
CA ALA A 208 -22.20 -0.06 3.72
C ALA A 208 -21.19 -0.15 4.87
N HIS A 209 -21.70 -0.13 6.10
CA HIS A 209 -20.87 -0.19 7.30
C HIS A 209 -19.91 -1.39 7.24
N PHE A 210 -18.65 -1.17 7.63
CA PHE A 210 -17.55 -2.15 7.55
C PHE A 210 -17.04 -2.49 6.14
N TYR A 211 -17.50 -1.79 5.11
CA TYR A 211 -17.04 -1.96 3.73
C TYR A 211 -16.57 -0.61 3.17
N PHE A 212 -15.25 -0.42 3.13
CA PHE A 212 -14.64 0.84 2.71
C PHE A 212 -14.55 0.98 1.19
N GLU A 213 -14.98 2.12 0.67
CA GLU A 213 -14.97 2.49 -0.75
C GLU A 213 -14.41 3.92 -0.95
N TRP A 214 -13.88 4.20 -2.15
CA TRP A 214 -13.47 5.56 -2.52
C TRP A 214 -14.66 6.42 -2.96
N SER A 215 -14.69 7.68 -2.55
CA SER A 215 -15.71 8.67 -2.93
C SER A 215 -15.79 8.94 -4.43
N ASP A 216 -14.67 8.80 -5.15
CA ASP A 216 -14.59 8.97 -6.61
C ASP A 216 -15.05 7.73 -7.41
N GLY A 217 -15.43 6.64 -6.71
CA GLY A 217 -15.92 5.40 -7.28
C GLY A 217 -14.84 4.50 -7.88
N THR A 218 -13.56 4.84 -7.74
CA THR A 218 -12.46 3.98 -8.16
C THR A 218 -12.31 2.77 -7.22
N PRO A 219 -11.82 1.62 -7.70
CA PRO A 219 -11.67 0.43 -6.86
C PRO A 219 -10.62 0.64 -5.77
N VAL A 220 -10.89 0.12 -4.57
CA VAL A 220 -9.90 0.08 -3.49
C VAL A 220 -8.95 -1.09 -3.75
N THR A 221 -7.75 -0.76 -4.22
CA THR A 221 -6.67 -1.73 -4.57
C THR A 221 -5.50 -1.68 -3.60
N PHE A 222 -5.47 -0.70 -2.70
CA PHE A 222 -4.37 -0.46 -1.78
C PHE A 222 -4.91 0.11 -0.47
N THR A 223 -4.34 -0.34 0.65
CA THR A 223 -4.62 0.20 1.98
C THR A 223 -3.36 0.27 2.82
N LYS A 224 -3.19 1.37 3.56
CA LYS A 224 -2.10 1.51 4.55
C LYS A 224 -2.61 2.05 5.88
N TRP A 225 -3.10 1.14 6.71
CA TRP A 225 -3.66 1.48 8.01
C TRP A 225 -2.59 1.77 9.06
N GLN A 226 -2.92 2.64 10.01
CA GLN A 226 -2.18 2.82 11.25
C GLN A 226 -2.34 1.61 12.18
N PRO A 227 -1.42 1.41 13.13
CA PRO A 227 -1.58 0.40 14.17
C PRO A 227 -2.96 0.52 14.84
N ARG A 228 -3.65 -0.61 14.97
CA ARG A 228 -5.02 -0.74 15.53
C ARG A 228 -6.14 -0.11 14.68
N HIS A 229 -5.87 0.26 13.44
CA HIS A 229 -6.89 0.68 12.47
C HIS A 229 -7.06 -0.35 11.35
N PRO A 230 -8.23 -0.37 10.67
CA PRO A 230 -9.47 0.33 11.03
C PRO A 230 -10.03 -0.16 12.38
N ALA A 231 -10.43 0.78 13.22
CA ALA A 231 -10.91 0.55 14.58
C ALA A 231 -12.42 0.38 14.58
N TYR A 232 -12.97 -0.47 15.44
CA TYR A 232 -14.42 -0.51 15.65
C TYR A 232 -14.87 0.78 16.33
N THR A 233 -15.68 1.58 15.64
CA THR A 233 -16.35 2.75 16.22
C THR A 233 -17.80 2.39 16.55
N ASN A 234 -18.38 3.06 17.56
CA ASN A 234 -19.82 2.94 17.82
C ASN A 234 -20.64 3.81 16.86
N THR A 235 -20.00 4.47 15.89
CA THR A 235 -20.65 5.26 14.85
C THR A 235 -21.07 4.34 13.71
N LEU A 236 -22.19 4.67 13.07
CA LEU A 236 -22.71 3.92 11.92
C LEU A 236 -21.89 4.17 10.64
N GLU A 237 -21.06 5.21 10.65
CA GLU A 237 -20.37 5.78 9.51
C GLU A 237 -18.98 6.26 9.94
N ASP A 238 -17.97 5.83 9.19
CA ASP A 238 -16.57 6.11 9.40
C ASP A 238 -15.94 6.71 8.14
N CYS A 239 -15.14 7.76 8.36
CA CYS A 239 -14.37 8.44 7.32
C CYS A 239 -12.88 8.29 7.61
N VAL A 240 -12.05 8.28 6.56
CA VAL A 240 -10.62 7.96 6.73
C VAL A 240 -9.74 9.18 6.53
N ALA A 241 -8.85 9.41 7.48
CA ALA A 241 -7.83 10.44 7.44
C ALA A 241 -6.42 9.85 7.37
N MET A 242 -5.55 10.56 6.65
CA MET A 242 -4.11 10.38 6.66
C MET A 242 -3.50 11.13 7.84
N LYS A 243 -2.75 10.45 8.72
CA LYS A 243 -2.14 11.10 9.90
C LYS A 243 -0.85 10.45 10.40
N GLY A 244 -0.13 11.16 11.27
CA GLY A 244 1.07 10.69 11.96
C GLY A 244 2.34 10.74 11.11
N GLN A 245 3.46 10.30 11.69
CA GLN A 245 4.79 10.44 11.09
C GLN A 245 4.90 9.84 9.69
N ASP A 246 4.21 8.72 9.45
CA ASP A 246 4.23 8.00 8.20
C ASP A 246 3.03 8.35 7.29
N GLY A 247 2.07 9.18 7.72
CA GLY A 247 0.86 9.42 6.94
C GLY A 247 0.06 8.14 6.68
N TYR A 248 0.07 7.19 7.60
CA TYR A 248 -0.82 6.02 7.55
C TYR A 248 -2.25 6.43 7.88
N TRP A 249 -3.19 5.55 7.54
CA TRP A 249 -4.61 5.84 7.52
C TRP A 249 -5.28 5.44 8.82
N ALA A 250 -6.22 6.24 9.28
CA ALA A 250 -7.06 5.95 10.43
C ALA A 250 -8.49 6.35 10.10
N ASN A 251 -9.44 5.46 10.42
CA ASN A 251 -10.85 5.83 10.43
C ASN A 251 -11.15 6.71 11.66
N ASP A 252 -12.03 7.68 11.48
CA ASP A 252 -12.46 8.68 12.46
C ASP A 252 -13.90 9.13 12.14
N VAL A 253 -14.52 9.86 13.06
CA VAL A 253 -15.88 10.36 12.90
C VAL A 253 -15.95 11.43 11.81
N CYS A 254 -16.85 11.25 10.84
CA CYS A 254 -16.94 12.09 9.64
C CYS A 254 -17.22 13.58 9.88
N ASN A 255 -17.79 13.92 11.04
CA ASN A 255 -18.10 15.30 11.43
C ASN A 255 -16.92 16.07 12.03
N LYS A 256 -15.76 15.41 12.22
CA LYS A 256 -14.53 16.06 12.68
C LYS A 256 -14.04 17.06 11.62
N GLN A 257 -13.58 18.22 12.07
CA GLN A 257 -13.05 19.25 11.18
C GLN A 257 -11.54 19.05 10.97
N LEU A 258 -11.15 18.58 9.79
CA LEU A 258 -9.76 18.31 9.41
C LEU A 258 -9.41 19.01 8.10
N GLY A 259 -8.11 19.14 7.80
CA GLY A 259 -7.68 19.44 6.43
C GLY A 259 -8.02 18.28 5.50
N TYR A 260 -7.78 18.42 4.20
CA TYR A 260 -8.18 17.41 3.21
C TYR A 260 -7.29 17.44 1.98
N ILE A 261 -7.21 16.30 1.28
CA ILE A 261 -6.46 16.18 0.03
C ILE A 261 -7.46 16.02 -1.12
N CYS A 262 -7.38 16.88 -2.12
CA CYS A 262 -8.14 16.74 -3.35
C CYS A 262 -7.29 16.10 -4.46
N LYS A 263 -7.93 15.31 -5.33
CA LYS A 263 -7.36 14.72 -6.54
C LYS A 263 -8.26 15.03 -7.73
N LYS A 264 -7.67 15.37 -8.88
CA LYS A 264 -8.41 15.55 -10.14
C LYS A 264 -7.63 15.09 -11.35
N LYS A 265 -8.33 14.84 -12.45
CA LYS A 265 -7.69 14.69 -13.76
C LYS A 265 -7.15 16.05 -14.23
N PRO A 266 -6.06 16.08 -14.98
CA PRO A 266 -5.60 17.34 -15.56
C PRO A 266 -6.60 17.93 -16.53
N SER A 267 -6.59 19.26 -16.62
CA SER A 267 -7.38 19.96 -17.63
C SER A 267 -6.87 19.58 -19.02
N SER A 268 -7.78 19.31 -19.94
CA SER A 268 -7.50 18.86 -21.32
C SER A 268 -6.90 19.94 -22.24
N GLN A 269 -6.24 20.95 -21.68
CA GLN A 269 -5.56 21.99 -22.47
C GLN A 269 -4.22 21.41 -22.98
N PRO A 270 -4.02 21.27 -24.31
CA PRO A 270 -2.74 20.91 -24.85
C PRO A 270 -1.79 22.09 -24.64
N SER A 271 -0.87 21.94 -23.70
CA SER A 271 0.20 22.89 -23.47
C SER A 271 1.49 22.34 -24.08
N GLU A 272 2.22 23.21 -24.79
CA GLU A 272 3.49 22.89 -25.43
C GLU A 272 4.48 22.33 -24.41
N LYS A 273 5.25 21.33 -24.86
CA LYS A 273 6.23 20.59 -24.06
C LYS A 273 7.27 21.51 -23.41
N GLU A 274 6.97 22.07 -22.25
CA GLU A 274 7.98 22.45 -21.30
C GLU A 274 8.22 21.24 -20.42
N THR A 275 9.32 20.52 -20.70
CA THR A 275 9.89 19.61 -19.70
C THR A 275 10.03 20.42 -18.42
N ILE A 276 9.30 20.05 -17.37
CA ILE A 276 9.40 20.66 -16.04
C ILE A 276 10.87 20.53 -15.61
N GLU A 277 11.66 21.56 -15.89
CA GLU A 277 13.04 21.68 -15.45
C GLU A 277 12.97 22.00 -13.97
N ASP A 278 13.38 21.06 -13.13
CA ASP A 278 13.46 21.30 -11.69
C ASP A 278 14.55 22.36 -11.45
N PRO A 279 14.22 23.53 -10.88
CA PRO A 279 15.19 24.61 -10.71
C PRO A 279 16.40 24.13 -9.89
N GLY A 280 17.59 24.20 -10.51
CA GLY A 280 18.85 23.77 -9.92
C GLY A 280 19.30 22.34 -10.26
N CYS A 281 18.51 21.57 -11.00
CA CYS A 281 18.88 20.24 -11.48
C CYS A 281 19.13 20.22 -13.00
N GLN A 282 19.92 19.24 -13.45
CA GLN A 282 20.14 19.00 -14.88
C GLN A 282 18.86 18.50 -15.55
N LYS A 283 18.73 18.71 -16.85
CA LYS A 283 17.57 18.23 -17.63
C LYS A 283 17.38 16.71 -17.45
N GLY A 284 16.16 16.31 -17.08
CA GLY A 284 15.80 14.91 -16.83
C GLY A 284 16.02 14.43 -15.40
N TRP A 285 16.66 15.23 -14.54
CA TRP A 285 16.81 14.93 -13.12
C TRP A 285 15.65 15.51 -12.32
N LYS A 286 15.21 14.76 -11.31
CA LYS A 286 14.15 15.16 -10.39
C LYS A 286 14.73 15.64 -9.07
N ARG A 287 14.32 16.82 -8.65
CA ARG A 287 14.78 17.40 -7.38
C ARG A 287 14.00 16.84 -6.20
N TYR A 288 14.72 16.48 -5.15
CA TYR A 288 14.13 16.23 -3.84
C TYR A 288 15.08 16.72 -2.73
N GLY A 289 14.58 17.63 -1.89
CA GLY A 289 15.41 18.34 -0.91
C GLY A 289 16.55 19.13 -1.57
N PHE A 290 17.77 18.77 -1.21
CA PHE A 290 19.02 19.36 -1.72
C PHE A 290 19.68 18.52 -2.82
N HIS A 291 19.07 17.40 -3.20
CA HIS A 291 19.64 16.46 -4.16
C HIS A 291 18.81 16.41 -5.45
N CYS A 292 19.47 15.99 -6.52
CA CYS A 292 18.86 15.70 -7.82
C CYS A 292 19.03 14.20 -8.08
N TYR A 293 17.97 13.53 -8.52
CA TYR A 293 17.95 12.09 -8.78
C TYR A 293 17.61 11.82 -10.24
N LEU A 294 18.20 10.76 -10.80
CA LEU A 294 17.92 10.31 -12.15
C LEU A 294 17.72 8.80 -12.11
N VAL A 295 16.68 8.32 -12.80
CA VAL A 295 16.47 6.87 -12.98
C VAL A 295 17.01 6.46 -14.35
N GLY A 296 18.03 5.61 -14.35
CA GLY A 296 18.58 5.03 -15.58
C GLY A 296 17.54 4.21 -16.35
N THR A 297 17.64 4.20 -17.69
CA THR A 297 16.79 3.39 -18.57
C THR A 297 17.46 2.11 -19.04
N ALA A 298 18.79 2.03 -18.98
CA ALA A 298 19.55 0.84 -19.35
C ALA A 298 19.54 -0.21 -18.22
N LEU A 299 19.38 -1.47 -18.58
CA LEU A 299 19.53 -2.61 -17.67
C LEU A 299 21.04 -2.91 -17.52
N LEU A 300 21.58 -2.63 -16.34
CA LEU A 300 23.02 -2.69 -16.05
C LEU A 300 23.29 -3.55 -14.81
N THR A 301 24.51 -4.09 -14.71
CA THR A 301 25.03 -4.66 -13.46
C THR A 301 25.35 -3.54 -12.46
N PHE A 302 25.51 -3.88 -11.18
CA PHE A 302 25.87 -2.90 -10.13
C PHE A 302 27.15 -2.11 -10.48
N SER A 303 28.20 -2.79 -10.95
CA SER A 303 29.47 -2.15 -11.31
C SER A 303 29.34 -1.19 -12.50
N GLU A 304 28.60 -1.59 -13.54
CA GLU A 304 28.32 -0.74 -14.70
C GLU A 304 27.44 0.47 -14.34
N ALA A 305 26.44 0.26 -13.49
CA ALA A 305 25.57 1.32 -12.99
C ALA A 305 26.37 2.34 -12.17
N ASN A 306 27.23 1.88 -11.24
CA ASN A 306 28.09 2.78 -10.46
C ASN A 306 29.01 3.62 -11.36
N LYS A 307 29.67 2.99 -12.33
CA LYS A 307 30.51 3.70 -13.31
C LYS A 307 29.72 4.72 -14.14
N THR A 308 28.49 4.40 -14.50
CA THR A 308 27.60 5.30 -15.27
C THR A 308 27.21 6.53 -14.43
N CYS A 309 26.92 6.34 -13.14
CA CYS A 309 26.67 7.44 -12.21
C CYS A 309 27.91 8.33 -12.05
N GLU A 310 29.10 7.74 -11.85
CA GLU A 310 30.36 8.48 -11.73
C GLU A 310 30.67 9.31 -12.99
N GLN A 311 30.46 8.75 -14.18
CA GLN A 311 30.60 9.46 -15.46
C GLN A 311 29.67 10.68 -15.57
N SER A 312 28.52 10.63 -14.90
CA SER A 312 27.55 11.72 -14.84
C SER A 312 27.83 12.70 -13.69
N LYS A 313 28.98 12.59 -13.02
CA LYS A 313 29.35 13.35 -11.80
C LYS A 313 28.34 13.15 -10.66
N ALA A 314 27.78 11.95 -10.57
CA ALA A 314 26.87 11.52 -9.52
C ALA A 314 27.36 10.19 -8.93
N TYR A 315 26.59 9.62 -8.02
CA TYR A 315 26.82 8.29 -7.44
C TYR A 315 25.48 7.56 -7.37
N LEU A 316 25.51 6.23 -7.18
CA LEU A 316 24.28 5.47 -6.96
C LEU A 316 23.55 5.99 -5.72
N ALA A 317 22.24 6.19 -5.83
CA ALA A 317 21.46 6.89 -4.81
C ALA A 317 21.66 6.30 -3.41
N THR A 318 21.93 7.18 -2.44
CA THR A 318 21.86 6.88 -1.02
C THR A 318 20.42 7.03 -0.52
N VAL A 319 20.16 6.53 0.69
CA VAL A 319 18.87 6.71 1.36
C VAL A 319 19.15 7.08 2.81
N GLU A 320 18.99 8.36 3.12
CA GLU A 320 19.30 8.95 4.43
C GLU A 320 18.06 9.05 5.32
N SER A 321 16.87 9.06 4.72
CA SER A 321 15.63 9.24 5.45
C SER A 321 14.47 8.46 4.87
N ARG A 322 13.43 8.29 5.68
CA ARG A 322 12.17 7.69 5.25
C ARG A 322 11.47 8.49 4.15
N ASN A 323 11.53 9.83 4.19
CA ASN A 323 10.88 10.64 3.17
C ASN A 323 11.62 10.56 1.83
N GLU A 324 12.95 10.43 1.86
CA GLU A 324 13.75 10.13 0.67
C GLU A 324 13.44 8.74 0.12
N GLN A 325 13.33 7.72 0.97
CA GLN A 325 12.86 6.38 0.57
C GLN A 325 11.51 6.44 -0.14
N ASN A 326 10.55 7.19 0.41
CA ASN A 326 9.24 7.40 -0.21
C ASN A 326 9.36 8.15 -1.54
N PHE A 327 10.18 9.19 -1.62
CA PHE A 327 10.42 9.88 -2.88
C PHE A 327 10.94 8.90 -3.96
N LEU A 328 11.93 8.07 -3.64
CA LEU A 328 12.47 7.07 -4.58
C LEU A 328 11.42 6.03 -4.99
N ILE A 329 10.55 5.58 -4.07
CA ILE A 329 9.42 4.69 -4.39
C ILE A 329 8.44 5.40 -5.33
N SER A 330 8.12 6.67 -5.10
CA SER A 330 7.21 7.41 -5.98
C SER A 330 7.80 7.64 -7.38
N LEU A 331 9.13 7.76 -7.47
CA LEU A 331 9.86 7.99 -8.72
C LEU A 331 9.98 6.72 -9.57
N THR A 332 10.07 5.54 -8.93
CA THR A 332 10.33 4.26 -9.60
C THR A 332 9.11 3.32 -9.62
N GLY A 333 8.17 3.47 -8.70
CA GLY A 333 7.12 2.49 -8.41
C GLY A 333 6.02 2.33 -9.46
N LEU A 334 6.00 3.18 -10.49
CA LEU A 334 5.11 3.04 -11.66
C LEU A 334 5.81 2.42 -12.86
N ARG A 335 7.11 2.14 -12.74
CA ARG A 335 7.88 1.51 -13.80
C ARG A 335 7.67 -0.01 -13.80
N SER A 336 7.87 -0.63 -14.97
CA SER A 336 7.71 -2.08 -15.14
C SER A 336 8.90 -2.88 -14.64
N GLU A 337 10.07 -2.26 -14.46
CA GLU A 337 11.25 -2.97 -13.96
C GLU A 337 11.06 -3.42 -12.51
N LYS A 338 11.48 -4.65 -12.23
CA LYS A 338 11.29 -5.28 -10.92
C LYS A 338 12.25 -4.75 -9.84
N TYR A 339 13.45 -4.31 -10.23
CA TYR A 339 14.50 -3.89 -9.31
C TYR A 339 15.24 -2.68 -9.85
N PHE A 340 15.69 -1.82 -8.94
CA PHE A 340 16.51 -0.66 -9.21
C PHE A 340 17.73 -0.68 -8.29
N TRP A 341 18.92 -0.42 -8.83
CA TRP A 341 20.14 -0.34 -8.03
C TRP A 341 20.15 0.93 -7.18
N ILE A 342 20.56 0.78 -5.92
CA ILE A 342 20.94 1.86 -4.99
C ILE A 342 22.39 1.65 -4.57
N GLY A 343 23.00 2.62 -3.89
CA GLY A 343 24.43 2.60 -3.57
C GLY A 343 24.84 1.70 -2.39
N LEU A 344 23.92 0.98 -1.74
CA LEU A 344 24.25 0.19 -0.55
C LEU A 344 24.85 -1.17 -0.95
N SER A 345 26.06 -1.47 -0.48
CA SER A 345 26.73 -2.74 -0.78
C SER A 345 27.70 -3.16 0.33
N ASP A 346 28.01 -4.45 0.42
CA ASP A 346 29.02 -5.03 1.33
C ASP A 346 30.25 -5.55 0.56
N THR A 347 30.50 -5.01 -0.64
CA THR A 347 31.60 -5.45 -1.50
C THR A 347 32.98 -5.14 -0.96
N GLU A 348 33.10 -4.10 -0.11
CA GLU A 348 34.38 -3.74 0.54
C GLU A 348 34.71 -4.69 1.70
N GLU A 349 33.72 -5.02 2.51
CA GLU A 349 33.84 -5.90 3.66
C GLU A 349 32.53 -6.71 3.79
N GLN A 350 32.62 -8.01 3.57
CA GLN A 350 31.46 -8.90 3.58
C GLN A 350 30.70 -8.80 4.92
N GLY A 351 29.39 -8.55 4.86
CA GLY A 351 28.54 -8.34 6.03
C GLY A 351 28.54 -6.91 6.59
N SER A 352 29.36 -6.00 6.04
CA SER A 352 29.47 -4.60 6.44
C SER A 352 28.99 -3.70 5.30
N PHE A 353 27.71 -3.30 5.35
CA PHE A 353 27.10 -2.50 4.29
C PHE A 353 27.51 -1.02 4.37
N ARG A 354 27.98 -0.47 3.25
CA ARG A 354 28.37 0.93 3.07
C ARG A 354 27.79 1.50 1.78
N TRP A 355 27.63 2.82 1.76
CA TRP A 355 27.24 3.54 0.55
C TRP A 355 28.43 3.72 -0.39
N THR A 356 28.21 3.69 -1.70
CA THR A 356 29.26 3.91 -2.72
C THR A 356 29.93 5.28 -2.64
N ASN A 357 29.31 6.26 -1.98
CA ASN A 357 29.91 7.58 -1.74
C ASN A 357 30.79 7.63 -0.48
N GLY A 358 30.93 6.50 0.25
CA GLY A 358 31.72 6.37 1.48
C GLY A 358 30.96 6.68 2.78
N GLU A 359 29.70 7.10 2.70
CA GLU A 359 28.90 7.40 3.88
C GLU A 359 28.43 6.14 4.62
N ILE A 360 28.12 6.30 5.91
CA ILE A 360 27.61 5.24 6.76
C ILE A 360 26.08 5.24 6.70
N PRO A 361 25.42 4.08 6.52
CA PRO A 361 23.97 4.00 6.52
C PRO A 361 23.39 4.30 7.91
N HIS A 362 22.69 5.42 8.03
CA HIS A 362 21.92 5.79 9.24
C HIS A 362 20.45 5.38 9.17
N PHE A 363 19.95 5.08 7.97
CA PHE A 363 18.60 4.61 7.71
C PHE A 363 18.65 3.27 6.98
N THR A 364 17.72 2.38 7.31
CA THR A 364 17.58 1.08 6.63
C THR A 364 16.11 0.80 6.33
N HIS A 365 15.87 0.18 5.18
CA HIS A 365 14.54 -0.26 4.73
C HIS A 365 14.64 -1.65 4.11
N TRP A 366 15.12 -2.60 4.91
CA TRP A 366 15.32 -3.98 4.46
C TRP A 366 13.99 -4.69 4.19
N ASN A 367 13.99 -5.53 3.17
CA ASN A 367 12.88 -6.46 2.94
C ASN A 367 12.90 -7.60 3.98
N THR A 368 11.83 -8.38 4.03
CA THR A 368 11.73 -9.56 4.89
C THR A 368 12.91 -10.51 4.63
N ALA A 369 13.57 -10.94 5.72
CA ALA A 369 14.75 -11.80 5.69
C ALA A 369 16.00 -11.23 5.00
N MET A 370 16.08 -9.90 4.81
CA MET A 370 17.28 -9.20 4.33
C MET A 370 18.00 -8.48 5.48
N PRO A 371 19.32 -8.25 5.41
CA PRO A 371 20.25 -8.66 4.34
C PRO A 371 20.66 -10.15 4.41
N GLY A 372 20.15 -10.90 5.40
CA GLY A 372 20.60 -12.25 5.70
C GLY A 372 21.43 -12.29 6.99
N ARG A 373 21.97 -13.47 7.31
CA ARG A 373 22.99 -13.64 8.36
C ARG A 373 24.37 -13.77 7.75
#